data_AF-A0A4U0YB12-F1
#
_entry.id   AF-A0A4U0YB12-F1
#
_cell.length_a   1.000
_cell.length_b   1.000
_cell.length_c   1.000
_cell.angle_alpha   90.00
_cell.angle_beta   90.00
_cell.angle_gamma   90.00
#
_symmetry.space_group_name_H-M   'P 1'
#
loop_
_entity.id
_entity.type
_entity.pdbx_description
1 polymer ?
#
loop_
_entity_poly.entity_id
_entity_poly.type
_entity_poly.pdbx_seq_one_letter_code
_entity_poly.pdbx_strand_id
1 'polypeptide(L)'
;SAYSPALFHLMTHAFFKALLFLAAGSVIIALHHEQDMRKMGGLAKTLPITFATFFIGALALIGFPGTSGFYSKESIIYAVAA
;
A
#
# COMPACT_ATOMS: atom_id res chain seq x y z
N SER A 1 -25.63 0.43 8.56
CA SER A 1 -24.67 1.16 9.43
C SER A 1 -23.25 0.90 8.92
N ALA A 2 -22.51 1.94 8.55
CA ALA A 2 -21.19 1.83 7.90
C ALA A 2 -20.00 1.80 8.89
N TYR A 3 -20.26 1.79 10.20
CA TYR A 3 -19.20 1.88 11.23
C TYR A 3 -18.21 0.70 11.20
N SER A 4 -18.72 -0.54 11.14
CA SER A 4 -17.88 -1.74 11.08
C SER A 4 -17.03 -1.81 9.79
N PRO A 5 -17.60 -1.61 8.58
CA PRO A 5 -16.81 -1.50 7.34
C PRO A 5 -15.76 -0.38 7.37
N ALA A 6 -16.08 0.77 7.95
CA ALA A 6 -15.14 1.89 8.07
C ALA A 6 -13.95 1.54 8.98
N LEU A 7 -14.18 0.89 10.12
CA LEU A 7 -13.13 0.41 11.01
C LEU A 7 -12.25 -0.66 10.36
N PHE A 8 -12.86 -1.59 9.63
CA PHE A 8 -12.13 -2.60 8.87
C PHE A 8 -11.22 -1.94 7.83
N HIS A 9 -11.74 -0.98 7.06
CA HIS A 9 -10.94 -0.23 6.11
C HIS A 9 -9.81 0.55 6.78
N LEU A 10 -10.10 1.26 7.88
CA LEU A 10 -9.09 2.00 8.65
C LEU A 10 -7.92 1.10 9.07
N MET A 11 -8.22 -0.09 9.60
CA MET A 11 -7.19 -1.04 10.01
C MET A 11 -6.37 -1.54 8.81
N THR A 12 -7.03 -1.99 7.72
CA THR A 12 -6.30 -2.44 6.51
C THR A 12 -5.44 -1.32 5.93
N HIS A 13 -5.95 -0.09 5.93
CA HIS A 13 -5.26 1.11 5.47
C HIS A 13 -4.02 1.43 6.29
N ALA A 14 -4.10 1.34 7.61
CA ALA A 14 -2.93 1.51 8.47
C ALA A 14 -1.80 0.54 8.08
N PHE A 15 -2.12 -0.74 7.84
CA PHE A 15 -1.11 -1.73 7.44
C PHE A 15 -0.49 -1.45 6.07
N PHE A 16 -1.29 -1.30 5.02
CA PHE A 16 -0.72 -1.12 3.69
C PHE A 16 -0.03 0.25 3.53
N LYS A 17 -0.49 1.29 4.22
CA LYS A 17 0.22 2.57 4.24
C LYS A 17 1.54 2.47 4.99
N ALA A 18 1.57 1.83 6.17
CA ALA A 18 2.82 1.62 6.90
C ALA A 18 3.83 0.86 6.05
N LEU A 19 3.40 -0.20 5.35
CA LEU A 19 4.25 -0.96 4.44
C LEU A 19 4.83 -0.09 3.31
N LEU A 20 3.98 0.70 2.64
CA LEU A 20 4.39 1.59 1.56
C LEU A 20 5.37 2.69 2.02
N PHE A 21 5.12 3.30 3.18
CA PHE A 21 6.00 4.33 3.73
C PHE A 21 7.35 3.76 4.19
N LEU A 22 7.36 2.57 4.80
CA LEU A 22 8.61 1.90 5.19
C LEU A 22 9.43 1.48 3.96
N ALA A 23 8.77 0.96 2.92
CA ALA A 23 9.43 0.62 1.66
C ALA A 23 10.00 1.86 0.96
N ALA A 24 9.26 2.97 0.92
CA ALA A 24 9.76 4.25 0.42
C ALA A 24 10.96 4.76 1.24
N GLY A 25 10.90 4.67 2.58
CA GLY A 25 12.02 5.00 3.46
C GLY A 25 13.27 4.16 3.17
N SER A 26 13.10 2.86 2.93
CA SER A 26 14.18 1.96 2.51
C SER A 26 14.82 2.41 1.18
N VAL A 27 14.02 2.82 0.20
CA VAL A 27 14.52 3.35 -1.09
C VAL A 27 15.30 4.65 -0.91
N ILE A 28 14.76 5.59 -0.12
CA ILE A 28 15.39 6.90 0.12
C ILE A 28 16.76 6.73 0.78
N ILE A 29 16.87 5.84 1.77
CA ILE A 29 18.16 5.57 2.43
C ILE A 29 19.14 4.89 1.47
N ALA A 30 18.67 3.93 0.66
CA ALA A 30 19.49 3.23 -0.33
C ALA A 30 20.01 4.15 -1.45
N LEU A 31 19.32 5.27 -1.71
CA LEU A 31 19.72 6.29 -2.68
C LEU A 31 20.36 7.52 -2.01
N HIS A 32 20.98 7.37 -0.84
CA HIS A 32 21.70 8.46 -0.15
C HIS A 32 20.84 9.71 0.10
N HIS A 33 19.61 9.50 0.58
CA HIS A 33 18.62 10.55 0.87
C HIS A 33 18.03 11.26 -0.36
N GLU A 34 18.22 10.72 -1.58
CA GLU A 34 17.50 11.22 -2.76
C GLU A 34 15.99 10.95 -2.65
N GLN A 35 15.19 11.99 -2.87
CA GLN A 35 13.72 11.96 -2.85
C GLN A 35 13.09 12.37 -4.19
N ASP A 36 13.89 12.85 -5.15
CA ASP A 36 13.41 13.19 -6.49
C ASP A 36 13.22 11.94 -7.34
N MET A 37 11.98 11.59 -7.66
CA MET A 37 11.65 10.42 -8.47
C MET A 37 12.29 10.41 -9.86
N ARG A 38 12.67 11.58 -10.41
CA ARG A 38 13.36 11.68 -11.71
C ARG A 38 14.77 11.10 -11.68
N LYS A 39 15.37 11.04 -10.49
CA LYS A 39 16.69 10.48 -10.23
C LYS A 39 16.62 9.05 -9.68
N MET A 40 15.43 8.49 -9.56
CA MET A 40 15.18 7.12 -9.13
C MET A 40 14.92 6.21 -10.34
N GLY A 41 15.16 4.90 -10.20
CA GLY A 41 14.83 3.94 -11.24
C GLY A 41 15.66 2.67 -11.18
N GLY A 42 15.19 1.59 -11.83
CA GLY A 42 15.93 0.32 -11.92
C GLY A 42 16.07 -0.46 -10.61
N LEU A 43 15.35 -0.07 -9.55
CA LEU A 43 15.55 -0.58 -8.20
C LEU A 43 15.00 -2.00 -7.96
N ALA A 44 14.17 -2.54 -8.85
CA ALA A 44 13.59 -3.87 -8.68
C ALA A 44 14.65 -4.99 -8.60
N LYS A 45 15.79 -4.80 -9.27
CA LYS A 45 16.92 -5.76 -9.24
C LYS A 45 17.86 -5.53 -8.07
N THR A 46 18.05 -4.28 -7.64
CA THR A 46 19.00 -3.92 -6.56
C THR A 46 18.36 -4.06 -5.17
N LEU A 47 17.06 -3.81 -5.05
CA LEU A 47 16.28 -3.89 -3.81
C LEU A 47 15.07 -4.83 -3.99
N PRO A 48 15.27 -6.13 -4.24
CA PRO A 48 14.18 -7.05 -4.57
C PRO A 48 13.15 -7.21 -3.44
N ILE A 49 13.58 -7.17 -2.17
CA ILE A 49 12.68 -7.27 -1.01
C ILE A 49 11.83 -6.00 -0.88
N THR A 50 12.44 -4.82 -1.00
CA THR A 50 11.74 -3.54 -0.96
C THR A 50 10.77 -3.42 -2.12
N PHE A 51 11.15 -3.89 -3.31
CA PHE A 51 10.26 -3.94 -4.46
C PHE A 51 9.06 -4.87 -4.23
N ALA A 52 9.28 -6.10 -3.76
CA ALA A 52 8.20 -7.06 -3.52
C ALA A 52 7.21 -6.56 -2.45
N THR A 53 7.73 -6.01 -1.35
CA THR A 53 6.89 -5.44 -0.28
C THR A 53 6.13 -4.20 -0.73
N PHE A 54 6.77 -3.28 -1.46
CA PHE A 54 6.11 -2.13 -2.07
C PHE A 54 5.03 -2.57 -3.06
N PHE A 55 5.30 -3.57 -3.89
CA PHE A 55 4.36 -4.08 -4.87
C PHE A 55 3.11 -4.69 -4.22
N ILE A 56 3.28 -5.52 -3.18
CA ILE A 56 2.15 -6.06 -2.40
C ILE A 56 1.34 -4.93 -1.74
N GLY A 57 2.01 -3.95 -1.15
CA GLY A 57 1.36 -2.78 -0.56
C GLY A 57 0.58 -1.95 -1.59
N ALA A 58 1.13 -1.80 -2.79
CA ALA A 58 0.49 -1.08 -3.89
C ALA A 58 -0.75 -1.82 -4.40
N LEU A 59 -0.70 -3.15 -4.54
CA LEU A 59 -1.86 -3.97 -4.87
C LEU A 59 -2.97 -3.83 -3.83
N ALA A 60 -2.62 -3.85 -2.54
CA ALA A 60 -3.59 -3.60 -1.47
C ALA A 60 -4.18 -2.18 -1.52
N LEU A 61 -3.36 -1.16 -1.81
CA LEU A 61 -3.81 0.24 -1.90
C LEU A 61 -4.80 0.47 -3.05
N ILE A 62 -4.52 -0.06 -4.24
CA ILE A 62 -5.43 0.08 -5.38
C ILE A 62 -6.71 -0.75 -5.18
N GLY A 63 -6.65 -1.81 -4.38
CA GLY A 63 -7.76 -2.72 -4.14
C GLY A 63 -7.79 -3.86 -5.16
N PHE A 64 -6.63 -4.47 -5.44
CA PHE A 64 -6.54 -5.61 -6.33
C PHE A 64 -7.28 -6.84 -5.74
N PRO A 65 -8.03 -7.63 -6.53
CA PRO A 65 -8.71 -8.82 -6.03
C PRO A 65 -7.79 -9.77 -5.27
N GLY A 66 -8.26 -10.29 -4.13
CA GLY A 66 -7.45 -11.13 -3.23
C GLY A 66 -6.60 -10.36 -2.21
N THR A 67 -6.63 -9.03 -2.20
CA THR A 67 -5.99 -8.21 -1.15
C THR A 67 -7.00 -7.75 -0.10
N SER A 68 -6.52 -7.45 1.11
CA SER A 68 -7.36 -6.90 2.19
C SER A 68 -7.99 -5.55 1.82
N GLY A 69 -7.30 -4.74 1.03
CA GLY A 69 -7.80 -3.45 0.56
C GLY A 69 -8.94 -3.56 -0.46
N PHE A 70 -9.04 -4.67 -1.21
CA PHE A 70 -10.21 -4.95 -2.04
C PHE A 70 -11.43 -5.21 -1.17
N TYR A 71 -11.36 -6.19 -0.27
CA TYR A 71 -12.49 -6.56 0.59
C TYR A 71 -12.95 -5.40 1.47
N SER A 72 -12.02 -4.58 1.98
CA SER A 72 -12.40 -3.46 2.83
C SER A 72 -13.10 -2.35 2.07
N LYS A 73 -12.65 -2.00 0.87
CA LYS A 73 -13.35 -1.03 0.01
C LYS A 73 -14.70 -1.54 -0.46
N GLU A 74 -14.78 -2.79 -0.90
CA GLU A 74 -16.02 -3.44 -1.30
C GLU A 74 -17.04 -3.40 -0.16
N SER A 75 -16.66 -3.76 1.07
CA SER A 75 -17.57 -3.72 2.22
C SER A 75 -18.16 -2.33 2.49
N ILE A 76 -17.42 -1.26 2.24
CA ILE A 76 -17.93 0.11 2.35
C ILE A 76 -18.93 0.40 1.24
N ILE A 77 -18.62 0.02 -0.01
CA ILE A 77 -19.51 0.22 -1.15
C ILE A 77 -20.83 -0.53 -0.92
N TYR A 78 -20.77 -1.80 -0.51
CA TYR A 78 -21.96 -2.58 -0.16
C TYR A 78 -22.76 -1.94 0.98
N ALA A 79 -22.10 -1.40 1.99
CA ALA A 79 -22.78 -0.75 3.12
C ALA A 79 -23.42 0.61 2.78
N VAL A 80 -23.04 1.23 1.66
CA VAL A 80 -23.67 2.46 1.13
C VAL A 80 -24.79 2.12 0.14
N ALA A 81 -24.65 1.03 -0.61
CA ALA A 81 -25.64 0.59 -1.58
C ALA A 81 -26.85 -0.13 -0.95
N ALA A 82 -26.72 -0.64 0.27
CA ALA A 82 -27.76 -1.28 1.07
C ALA A 82 -28.44 -0.29 2.03
#